data_AF-A0A1V2TK02-F1
#
_entry.id   AF-A0A1V2TK02-F1
#
_cell.length_a   1.000
_cell.length_b   1.000
_cell.length_c   1.000
_cell.angle_alpha   90.00
_cell.angle_beta   90.00
_cell.angle_gamma   90.00
#
_symmetry.space_group_name_H-M   'P 1'
#
loop_
_entity.id
_entity.type
_entity.pdbx_description
1 polymer ?
#
loop_
_entity_poly.entity_id
_entity_poly.type
_entity_poly.pdbx_seq_one_letter_code
_entity_poly.pdbx_strand_id
1 'polypeptide(L)'
;MPQGPLRFRAYLYAVRMDTSACEHHSFPEFGPLSNATWGGFLAENWATGAAELTWSIFFGGWPDEDSGVGFHIEAIPFTVPSWRELEGAYAECSEFGEPIEAYLFDDEHSNFEYVRIQALHQVGATVRFAIDLAECEVDRVKVDPDEHTWADIDPMRVVVDAEFEGVTVRTPEHRLADFIDTTGLVFDASCNIYRLPGD
;
A
#
# COMPACT_ATOMS: atom_id res chain seq x y z
N MET A 1 -9.32 -68.88 13.13
CA MET A 1 -9.51 -67.59 12.44
C MET A 1 -9.64 -66.49 13.49
N PRO A 2 -9.11 -65.29 13.20
CA PRO A 2 -8.51 -64.35 14.17
C PRO A 2 -9.51 -63.23 14.58
N GLN A 3 -9.20 -62.37 15.55
CA GLN A 3 -8.62 -61.03 15.35
C GLN A 3 -8.00 -60.55 16.68
N GLY A 4 -6.80 -59.97 16.59
CA GLY A 4 -5.83 -59.80 17.67
C GLY A 4 -5.91 -58.47 18.44
N PRO A 5 -4.95 -58.23 19.34
CA PRO A 5 -4.88 -57.02 20.16
C PRO A 5 -4.19 -55.87 19.39
N LEU A 6 -4.75 -54.66 19.48
CA LEU A 6 -4.16 -53.44 18.96
C LEU A 6 -3.00 -52.97 19.86
N ARG A 7 -1.78 -53.00 19.33
CA ARG A 7 -0.62 -52.24 19.80
C ARG A 7 -0.30 -51.18 18.76
N PHE A 8 -0.23 -49.89 19.11
CA PHE A 8 0.63 -48.88 18.45
C PHE A 8 0.80 -47.71 19.45
N ARG A 9 1.94 -47.62 20.16
CA ARG A 9 3.17 -46.87 19.84
C ARG A 9 2.94 -45.36 19.68
N ALA A 10 3.39 -44.63 20.70
CA ALA A 10 3.71 -43.21 20.65
C ALA A 10 4.77 -42.94 19.57
N TYR A 11 4.54 -41.91 18.77
CA TYR A 11 5.58 -41.27 17.96
C TYR A 11 5.69 -39.81 18.38
N LEU A 12 6.77 -39.52 19.09
CA LEU A 12 7.39 -38.20 19.13
C LEU A 12 7.71 -37.83 17.68
N TYR A 13 7.07 -36.79 17.14
CA TYR A 13 7.61 -36.12 15.96
C TYR A 13 8.63 -35.10 16.44
N ALA A 14 9.90 -35.47 16.31
CA ALA A 14 10.98 -34.50 16.22
C ALA A 14 10.77 -33.73 14.90
N VAL A 15 10.33 -32.48 15.00
CA VAL A 15 10.37 -31.55 13.87
C VAL A 15 11.84 -31.25 13.61
N ARG A 16 12.42 -31.94 12.63
CA ARG A 16 13.58 -31.41 11.91
C ARG A 16 13.07 -30.19 11.16
N MET A 17 13.52 -29.00 11.58
CA MET A 17 13.47 -27.82 10.72
C MET A 17 14.37 -28.10 9.53
N ASP A 18 13.76 -28.57 8.46
CA ASP A 18 14.33 -28.52 7.12
C ASP A 18 13.98 -27.14 6.57
N THR A 19 14.96 -26.25 6.57
CA THR A 19 14.87 -24.93 5.96
C THR A 19 14.89 -25.09 4.43
N SER A 20 13.74 -25.37 3.81
CA SER A 20 13.59 -25.23 2.36
C SER A 20 12.12 -25.23 1.94
N ALA A 21 11.80 -24.30 1.03
CA ALA A 21 10.48 -23.89 0.54
C ALA A 21 9.72 -22.96 1.49
N CYS A 22 9.90 -21.65 1.30
CA CYS A 22 8.84 -20.69 1.59
C CYS A 22 7.59 -21.17 0.83
N GLU A 23 6.64 -21.76 1.53
CA GLU A 23 5.29 -21.94 1.02
C GLU A 23 4.73 -20.52 0.81
N HIS A 24 4.85 -20.02 -0.43
CA HIS A 24 4.10 -18.85 -0.87
C HIS A 24 2.62 -19.24 -0.78
N HIS A 25 1.99 -18.96 0.34
CA HIS A 25 0.55 -18.81 0.36
C HIS A 25 0.27 -17.62 -0.57
N SER A 26 -0.31 -17.89 -1.73
CA SER A 26 -0.74 -16.84 -2.65
C SER A 26 -1.78 -16.02 -1.92
N PHE A 27 -1.45 -14.77 -1.57
CA PHE A 27 -2.45 -13.80 -1.14
C PHE A 27 -3.57 -13.77 -2.18
N PRO A 28 -4.86 -13.77 -1.80
CA PRO A 28 -5.93 -13.46 -2.72
C PRO A 28 -5.62 -12.13 -3.43
N GLU A 29 -5.75 -12.12 -4.76
CA GLU A 29 -5.49 -10.95 -5.60
C GLU A 29 -6.80 -10.27 -6.01
N PHE A 30 -6.85 -8.94 -5.87
CA PHE A 30 -7.99 -8.10 -6.22
C PHE A 30 -7.58 -7.00 -7.21
N GLY A 31 -8.48 -6.62 -8.12
CA GLY A 31 -8.26 -5.55 -9.10
C GLY A 31 -7.90 -6.01 -10.53
N PRO A 32 -7.45 -5.10 -11.43
CA PRO A 32 -7.07 -3.72 -11.13
C PRO A 32 -8.26 -2.82 -10.79
N LEU A 33 -8.19 -2.12 -9.66
CA LEU A 33 -9.14 -1.07 -9.30
C LEU A 33 -8.76 0.24 -10.00
N SER A 34 -9.73 0.93 -10.63
CA SER A 34 -9.47 2.17 -11.37
C SER A 34 -9.84 3.45 -10.62
N ASN A 35 -10.30 3.33 -9.38
CA ASN A 35 -10.69 4.44 -8.49
C ASN A 35 -9.55 4.85 -7.54
N ALA A 36 -8.30 4.58 -7.93
CA ALA A 36 -7.13 4.87 -7.12
C ALA A 36 -6.46 6.18 -7.55
N THR A 37 -5.77 6.83 -6.61
CA THR A 37 -5.01 8.04 -6.86
C THR A 37 -3.65 7.94 -6.19
N TRP A 38 -2.67 8.68 -6.72
CA TRP A 38 -1.33 8.76 -6.14
C TRP A 38 -0.77 10.16 -6.23
N GLY A 39 0.09 10.52 -5.29
CA GLY A 39 0.64 11.86 -5.21
C GLY A 39 1.92 11.93 -4.39
N GLY A 40 2.66 13.00 -4.60
CA GLY A 40 3.87 13.30 -3.84
C GLY A 40 3.59 14.25 -2.67
N PHE A 41 4.40 14.15 -1.63
CA PHE A 41 4.38 15.05 -0.49
C PHE A 41 5.81 15.45 -0.13
N LEU A 42 6.15 16.72 -0.34
CA LEU A 42 7.43 17.30 0.05
C LEU A 42 7.25 18.06 1.38
N ALA A 43 7.83 17.52 2.45
CA ALA A 43 7.74 18.09 3.80
C ALA A 43 9.02 17.84 4.60
N GLU A 44 9.13 18.48 5.76
CA GLU A 44 10.19 18.17 6.72
C GLU A 44 9.88 16.84 7.40
N ASN A 45 10.83 15.90 7.36
CA ASN A 45 10.82 14.68 8.13
C ASN A 45 10.88 15.02 9.62
N TRP A 46 9.90 14.59 10.39
CA TRP A 46 9.77 14.97 11.80
C TRP A 46 10.92 14.47 12.68
N ALA A 47 11.53 13.34 12.33
CA ALA A 47 12.60 12.72 13.11
C ALA A 47 13.96 13.36 12.84
N THR A 48 14.23 13.78 11.59
CA THR A 48 15.53 14.30 11.17
C THR A 48 15.57 15.80 10.93
N GLY A 49 14.41 16.43 10.72
CA GLY A 49 14.27 17.83 10.29
C GLY A 49 14.69 18.08 8.84
N ALA A 50 15.01 17.04 8.07
CA ALA A 50 15.39 17.17 6.66
C ALA A 50 14.15 17.23 5.78
N ALA A 51 14.18 18.06 4.73
CA ALA A 51 13.15 18.01 3.69
C ALA A 51 13.24 16.68 2.92
N GLU A 52 12.09 16.05 2.71
CA GLU A 52 11.95 14.74 2.09
C GLU A 52 10.72 14.72 1.18
N LEU A 53 10.87 14.11 0.00
CA LEU A 53 9.76 13.82 -0.92
C LEU A 53 9.36 12.36 -0.75
N THR A 54 8.16 12.13 -0.26
CA THR A 54 7.53 10.80 -0.19
C THR A 54 6.32 10.73 -1.10
N TRP A 55 5.80 9.52 -1.28
CA TRP A 55 4.62 9.26 -2.12
C TRP A 55 3.51 8.63 -1.29
N SER A 56 2.28 8.85 -1.75
CA SER A 56 1.11 8.20 -1.19
C SER A 56 0.24 7.61 -2.29
N ILE A 57 -0.44 6.51 -1.97
CA ILE A 57 -1.45 5.86 -2.82
C ILE A 57 -2.74 5.77 -2.00
N PHE A 58 -3.84 6.15 -2.60
CA PHE A 58 -5.18 6.01 -2.05
C PHE A 58 -6.05 5.18 -3.00
N PHE A 59 -6.87 4.29 -2.45
CA PHE A 59 -7.92 3.59 -3.20
C PHE A 59 -9.05 3.20 -2.25
N GLY A 60 -10.27 3.11 -2.76
CA GLY A 60 -11.43 2.66 -1.98
C GLY A 60 -12.15 1.50 -2.66
N GLY A 61 -13.29 1.11 -2.10
CA GLY A 61 -14.15 0.12 -2.75
C GLY A 61 -13.62 -1.31 -2.64
N TRP A 62 -13.15 -1.73 -1.46
CA TRP A 62 -12.87 -3.14 -1.20
C TRP A 62 -13.87 -3.72 -0.19
N PRO A 63 -14.40 -4.93 -0.42
CA PRO A 63 -14.07 -5.88 -1.48
C PRO A 63 -14.89 -5.75 -2.78
N ASP A 64 -15.79 -4.77 -2.89
CA ASP A 64 -16.88 -4.77 -3.89
C ASP A 64 -16.98 -3.51 -4.77
N GLU A 65 -15.94 -2.68 -4.82
CA GLU A 65 -15.86 -1.39 -5.53
C GLU A 65 -16.79 -0.27 -4.98
N ASP A 66 -17.84 -0.64 -4.24
CA ASP A 66 -18.88 0.27 -3.74
C ASP A 66 -18.74 0.59 -2.24
N SER A 67 -17.99 -0.20 -1.48
CA SER A 67 -17.77 0.02 -0.04
C SER A 67 -17.18 1.39 0.26
N GLY A 68 -17.60 2.00 1.38
CA GLY A 68 -17.01 3.26 1.87
C GLY A 68 -15.61 3.14 2.48
N VAL A 69 -15.04 1.93 2.53
CA VAL A 69 -13.71 1.68 3.12
C VAL A 69 -12.63 2.24 2.21
N GLY A 70 -11.80 3.12 2.75
CA GLY A 70 -10.63 3.68 2.08
C GLY A 70 -9.34 3.01 2.55
N PHE A 71 -8.40 2.82 1.64
CA PHE A 71 -7.05 2.33 1.92
C PHE A 71 -6.06 3.43 1.60
N HIS A 72 -5.16 3.66 2.53
CA HIS A 72 -4.15 4.70 2.48
C HIS A 72 -2.79 4.07 2.70
N ILE A 73 -1.89 4.29 1.74
CA ILE A 73 -0.49 3.90 1.82
C ILE A 73 0.32 5.18 1.72
N GLU A 74 0.98 5.58 2.79
CA GLU A 74 1.65 6.87 2.92
C GLU A 74 3.14 6.72 3.19
N ALA A 75 3.86 7.84 3.03
CA ALA A 75 5.29 7.93 3.28
C ALA A 75 6.15 6.94 2.45
N ILE A 76 5.67 6.54 1.27
CA ILE A 76 6.38 5.60 0.40
C ILE A 76 7.67 6.26 -0.11
N PRO A 77 8.86 5.70 0.16
CA PRO A 77 10.14 6.36 -0.10
C PRO A 77 10.70 6.07 -1.50
N PHE A 78 9.87 6.15 -2.55
CA PHE A 78 10.38 5.93 -3.91
C PHE A 78 11.38 7.01 -4.33
N THR A 79 12.60 6.58 -4.62
CA THR A 79 13.64 7.44 -5.19
C THR A 79 13.65 7.28 -6.70
N VAL A 80 13.01 8.22 -7.39
CA VAL A 80 12.89 8.24 -8.85
C VAL A 80 13.35 9.60 -9.41
N PRO A 81 13.95 9.64 -10.62
CA PRO A 81 14.46 10.89 -11.19
C PRO A 81 13.33 11.84 -11.66
N SER A 82 12.15 11.29 -11.94
CA SER A 82 10.98 12.02 -12.46
C SER A 82 9.70 11.38 -11.94
N TRP A 83 8.64 12.18 -11.79
CA TRP A 83 7.30 11.65 -11.49
C TRP A 83 6.76 10.79 -12.66
N ARG A 84 7.37 10.89 -13.85
CA ARG A 84 7.06 10.05 -15.01
C ARG A 84 7.82 8.73 -15.07
N GLU A 85 8.65 8.45 -14.07
CA GLU A 85 9.58 7.32 -14.08
C GLU A 85 9.44 6.45 -12.81
N LEU A 86 8.20 6.10 -12.45
CA LEU A 86 7.92 5.18 -11.34
C LEU A 86 8.00 3.71 -11.74
N GLU A 87 7.90 3.36 -13.03
CA GLU A 87 7.90 1.95 -13.46
C GLU A 87 9.14 1.19 -12.92
N GLY A 88 8.88 0.09 -12.21
CA GLY A 88 9.90 -0.72 -11.56
C GLY A 88 10.28 -0.27 -10.14
N ALA A 89 9.77 0.87 -9.66
CA ALA A 89 9.97 1.30 -8.28
C ALA A 89 9.34 0.30 -7.29
N TYR A 90 10.00 0.14 -6.15
CA TYR A 90 9.67 -0.87 -5.15
C TYR A 90 9.95 -0.34 -3.75
N ALA A 91 9.07 -0.66 -2.81
CA ALA A 91 9.26 -0.40 -1.39
C ALA A 91 8.57 -1.50 -0.58
N GLU A 92 9.16 -1.85 0.55
CA GLU A 92 8.65 -2.88 1.47
C GLU A 92 8.93 -2.46 2.90
N CYS A 93 7.99 -2.79 3.76
CA CYS A 93 8.00 -2.48 5.18
C CYS A 93 7.36 -3.66 5.91
N SER A 94 8.03 -4.15 6.96
CA SER A 94 7.60 -5.30 7.75
C SER A 94 7.16 -4.92 9.17
N GLU A 95 7.20 -3.65 9.50
CA GLU A 95 6.76 -3.10 10.79
C GLU A 95 6.03 -1.78 10.51
N PHE A 96 4.82 -1.61 11.02
CA PHE A 96 4.07 -0.38 10.82
C PHE A 96 4.87 0.87 11.24
N GLY A 97 4.82 1.91 10.40
CA GLY A 97 5.33 3.25 10.76
C GLY A 97 6.77 3.53 10.40
N GLU A 98 7.54 2.58 9.83
CA GLU A 98 8.90 2.86 9.36
C GLU A 98 9.28 2.10 8.07
N PRO A 99 9.44 2.76 6.90
CA PRO A 99 9.10 4.15 6.58
C PRO A 99 7.68 4.33 6.05
N ILE A 100 6.93 3.24 5.84
CA ILE A 100 5.63 3.26 5.17
C ILE A 100 4.53 3.10 6.21
N GLU A 101 3.49 3.92 6.10
CA GLU A 101 2.27 3.77 6.88
C GLU A 101 1.17 3.23 5.96
N ALA A 102 0.67 2.03 6.25
CA ALA A 102 -0.45 1.43 5.53
C ALA A 102 -1.62 1.24 6.49
N TYR A 103 -2.78 1.79 6.15
CA TYR A 103 -3.97 1.70 6.97
C TYR A 103 -5.23 1.67 6.13
N LEU A 104 -6.29 1.07 6.68
CA LEU A 104 -7.65 1.26 6.19
C LEU A 104 -8.36 2.31 7.06
N PHE A 105 -9.33 2.99 6.48
CA PHE A 105 -10.17 3.97 7.14
C PHE A 105 -11.66 3.66 6.93
N ASP A 106 -12.36 3.40 8.03
CA ASP A 106 -13.81 3.13 8.10
C ASP A 106 -14.47 3.92 9.25
N ASP A 107 -14.15 5.21 9.35
CA ASP A 107 -14.34 6.13 10.50
C ASP A 107 -13.25 6.03 11.58
N GLU A 108 -12.46 4.94 11.60
CA GLU A 108 -11.28 4.78 12.44
C GLU A 108 -10.08 4.31 11.58
N HIS A 109 -8.84 4.63 12.01
CA HIS A 109 -7.63 4.10 11.35
C HIS A 109 -7.35 2.70 11.90
N SER A 110 -7.25 1.71 11.01
CA SER A 110 -6.74 0.37 11.35
C SER A 110 -5.49 0.07 10.53
N ASN A 111 -4.38 -0.16 11.22
CA ASN A 111 -3.06 -0.25 10.59
C ASN A 111 -2.74 -1.67 10.08
N PHE A 112 -1.87 -1.75 9.08
CA PHE A 112 -1.23 -2.98 8.62
C PHE A 112 0.23 -2.99 9.06
N GLU A 113 0.71 -4.11 9.62
CA GLU A 113 2.12 -4.26 10.01
C GLU A 113 3.03 -4.48 8.79
N TYR A 114 2.54 -5.17 7.77
CA TYR A 114 3.28 -5.44 6.54
C TYR A 114 2.66 -4.73 5.33
N VAL A 115 3.52 -4.08 4.55
CA VAL A 115 3.18 -3.55 3.25
C VAL A 115 4.33 -3.71 2.26
N ARG A 116 4.01 -4.16 1.05
CA ARG A 116 4.92 -4.17 -0.09
C ARG A 116 4.26 -3.51 -1.29
N ILE A 117 4.90 -2.51 -1.87
CA ILE A 117 4.40 -1.81 -3.05
C ILE A 117 5.39 -1.97 -4.21
N GLN A 118 4.86 -2.27 -5.38
CA GLN A 118 5.60 -2.29 -6.63
C GLN A 118 4.85 -1.52 -7.72
N ALA A 119 5.52 -0.54 -8.34
CA ALA A 119 5.04 0.10 -9.56
C ALA A 119 5.33 -0.81 -10.76
N LEU A 120 4.28 -1.40 -11.33
CA LEU A 120 4.38 -2.40 -12.40
C LEU A 120 4.55 -1.79 -13.78
N HIS A 121 3.79 -0.74 -14.07
CA HIS A 121 3.77 -0.08 -15.38
C HIS A 121 3.25 1.34 -15.25
N GLN A 122 3.75 2.27 -16.06
CA GLN A 122 3.26 3.65 -16.08
C GLN A 122 2.88 4.09 -17.51
N VAL A 123 1.68 4.67 -17.63
CA VAL A 123 1.17 5.27 -18.88
C VAL A 123 0.75 6.71 -18.59
N GLY A 124 1.62 7.66 -18.94
CA GLY A 124 1.37 9.07 -18.67
C GLY A 124 1.29 9.35 -17.15
N ALA A 125 0.12 9.80 -16.70
CA ALA A 125 -0.16 10.13 -15.30
C ALA A 125 -0.69 8.94 -14.48
N THR A 126 -1.07 7.85 -15.15
CA THR A 126 -1.57 6.65 -14.49
C THR A 126 -0.44 5.65 -14.23
N VAL A 127 -0.34 5.13 -13.01
CA VAL A 127 0.60 4.07 -12.63
C VAL A 127 -0.18 2.85 -12.14
N ARG A 128 0.18 1.67 -12.64
CA ARG A 128 -0.30 0.41 -12.09
C ARG A 128 0.57 0.00 -10.92
N PHE A 129 0.01 -0.11 -9.73
CA PHE A 129 0.68 -0.62 -8.54
C PHE A 129 0.17 -2.01 -8.17
N ALA A 130 1.07 -2.88 -7.71
CA ALA A 130 0.72 -4.05 -6.91
C ALA A 130 1.09 -3.77 -5.45
N ILE A 131 0.14 -4.00 -4.55
CA ILE A 131 0.25 -3.71 -3.13
C ILE A 131 -0.09 -4.99 -2.38
N ASP A 132 0.85 -5.54 -1.64
CA ASP A 132 0.60 -6.66 -0.73
C ASP A 132 0.49 -6.12 0.69
N LEU A 133 -0.57 -6.50 1.41
CA LEU A 133 -0.89 -6.08 2.76
C LEU A 133 -1.06 -7.32 3.65
N ALA A 134 -0.52 -7.29 4.86
CA ALA A 134 -0.74 -8.35 5.84
C ALA A 134 -0.76 -7.81 7.27
N GLU A 135 -1.34 -8.61 8.17
CA GLU A 135 -1.33 -8.36 9.62
C GLU A 135 -2.01 -7.02 9.96
N CYS A 136 -3.33 -6.95 9.72
CA CYS A 136 -4.13 -5.79 10.12
C CYS A 136 -4.50 -5.86 11.61
N GLU A 137 -4.60 -4.70 12.27
CA GLU A 137 -5.06 -4.58 13.65
C GLU A 137 -6.49 -5.11 13.87
N VAL A 138 -7.30 -5.13 12.80
CA VAL A 138 -8.68 -5.62 12.81
C VAL A 138 -8.84 -6.85 11.92
N ASP A 139 -9.64 -7.81 12.38
CA ASP A 139 -9.94 -9.02 11.60
C ASP A 139 -11.05 -8.78 10.56
N ARG A 140 -11.85 -7.71 10.71
CA ARG A 140 -13.06 -7.46 9.90
C ARG A 140 -13.36 -5.98 9.77
N VAL A 141 -13.88 -5.59 8.61
CA VAL A 141 -14.35 -4.23 8.31
C VAL A 141 -15.82 -4.25 7.92
N LYS A 142 -16.55 -3.17 8.22
CA LYS A 142 -17.95 -3.00 7.81
C LYS A 142 -17.99 -2.45 6.39
N VAL A 143 -18.53 -3.22 5.45
CA VAL A 143 -18.55 -2.85 4.01
C VAL A 143 -19.84 -2.17 3.59
N ASP A 144 -20.95 -2.49 4.29
CA ASP A 144 -22.25 -1.86 4.09
C ASP A 144 -22.73 -1.21 5.39
N PRO A 145 -22.88 0.13 5.43
CA PRO A 145 -23.33 0.85 6.61
C PRO A 145 -24.77 0.50 7.02
N ASP A 146 -25.63 0.15 6.07
CA ASP A 146 -27.06 -0.07 6.26
C ASP A 146 -27.41 -1.55 6.51
N GLU A 147 -26.69 -2.49 5.88
CA GLU A 147 -27.01 -3.92 5.91
C GLU A 147 -26.28 -4.72 7.02
N HIS A 148 -25.42 -4.05 7.81
CA HIS A 148 -24.55 -4.72 8.80
C HIS A 148 -23.69 -5.82 8.18
N THR A 149 -23.27 -5.64 6.93
CA THR A 149 -22.40 -6.58 6.21
C THR A 149 -20.95 -6.34 6.60
N TRP A 150 -20.22 -7.42 6.88
CA TRP A 150 -18.81 -7.41 7.26
C TRP A 150 -17.99 -8.25 6.29
N ALA A 151 -16.78 -7.80 5.99
CA ALA A 151 -15.78 -8.57 5.25
C ALA A 151 -14.57 -8.89 6.15
N ASP A 152 -14.00 -10.07 5.98
CA ASP A 152 -12.79 -10.50 6.69
C ASP A 152 -11.55 -9.80 6.10
N ILE A 153 -10.71 -9.19 6.93
CA ILE A 153 -9.44 -8.58 6.54
C ILE A 153 -8.34 -9.64 6.65
N ASP A 154 -8.26 -10.48 5.62
CA ASP A 154 -7.17 -11.42 5.43
C ASP A 154 -5.97 -10.73 4.74
N PRO A 155 -4.74 -11.27 4.89
CA PRO A 155 -3.62 -10.85 4.06
C PRO A 155 -3.98 -10.91 2.58
N MET A 156 -3.69 -9.84 1.84
CA MET A 156 -4.23 -9.63 0.50
C MET A 156 -3.22 -8.97 -0.44
N ARG A 157 -3.46 -9.15 -1.73
CA ARG A 157 -2.79 -8.43 -2.80
C ARG A 157 -3.82 -7.60 -3.56
N VAL A 158 -3.60 -6.30 -3.67
CA VAL A 158 -4.43 -5.39 -4.43
C VAL A 158 -3.62 -4.82 -5.59
N VAL A 159 -4.19 -4.89 -6.78
CA VAL A 159 -3.68 -4.22 -7.97
C VAL A 159 -4.55 -2.99 -8.21
N VAL A 160 -3.93 -1.83 -8.40
CA VAL A 160 -4.64 -0.57 -8.66
C VAL A 160 -4.03 0.16 -9.85
N ASP A 161 -4.88 0.78 -10.66
CA ASP A 161 -4.50 1.78 -11.65
C ASP A 161 -4.75 3.15 -11.02
N ALA A 162 -3.69 3.80 -10.55
CA ALA A 162 -3.77 5.05 -9.79
C ALA A 162 -3.44 6.26 -10.67
N GLU A 163 -4.28 7.30 -10.61
CA GLU A 163 -4.08 8.56 -11.34
C GLU A 163 -3.29 9.58 -10.50
N PHE A 164 -2.39 10.33 -11.14
CA PHE A 164 -1.52 11.28 -10.46
C PHE A 164 -2.26 12.58 -10.08
N GLU A 165 -2.30 12.91 -8.80
CA GLU A 165 -2.95 14.12 -8.28
C GLU A 165 -2.01 15.32 -8.13
N GLY A 166 -0.70 15.10 -8.22
CA GLY A 166 0.30 16.15 -8.06
C GLY A 166 1.25 15.92 -6.88
N VAL A 167 2.05 16.96 -6.58
CA VAL A 167 2.97 16.99 -5.45
C VAL A 167 2.65 18.17 -4.55
N THR A 168 2.21 17.91 -3.33
CA THR A 168 1.99 18.94 -2.31
C THR A 168 3.31 19.33 -1.67
N VAL A 169 3.55 20.63 -1.48
CA VAL A 169 4.77 21.17 -0.86
C VAL A 169 4.42 21.88 0.45
N ARG A 170 4.92 21.36 1.57
CA ARG A 170 4.74 21.94 2.92
C ARG A 170 6.01 22.56 3.51
N THR A 171 7.09 22.56 2.74
CA THR A 171 8.36 23.21 3.11
C THR A 171 8.69 24.32 2.10
N PRO A 172 8.25 25.56 2.34
CA PRO A 172 8.35 26.65 1.35
C PRO A 172 9.80 27.11 1.09
N GLU A 173 10.71 26.83 2.01
CA GLU A 173 12.15 27.06 1.88
C GLU A 173 12.84 26.12 0.89
N HIS A 174 12.21 25.00 0.52
CA HIS A 174 12.74 24.01 -0.39
C HIS A 174 11.98 24.01 -1.72
N ARG A 175 12.71 23.88 -2.84
CA ARG A 175 12.10 23.82 -4.17
C ARG A 175 11.89 22.37 -4.58
N LEU A 176 10.69 22.02 -5.03
CA LEU A 176 10.41 20.65 -5.50
C LEU A 176 11.37 20.18 -6.61
N ALA A 177 11.81 21.10 -7.48
CA ALA A 177 12.76 20.81 -8.54
C ALA A 177 14.16 20.35 -8.06
N ASP A 178 14.47 20.51 -6.77
CA ASP A 178 15.70 19.99 -6.17
C ASP A 178 15.58 18.49 -5.80
N PHE A 179 14.36 17.94 -5.77
CA PHE A 179 14.05 16.56 -5.38
C PHE A 179 13.64 15.68 -6.56
N ILE A 180 12.99 16.27 -7.57
CA ILE A 180 12.45 15.52 -8.72
C ILE A 180 12.36 16.40 -9.98
N ASP A 181 12.44 15.79 -11.16
CA ASP A 181 12.07 16.48 -12.40
C ASP A 181 10.57 16.85 -12.39
N THR A 182 10.31 18.15 -12.42
CA THR A 182 8.96 18.75 -12.38
C THR A 182 8.40 19.06 -13.76
N THR A 183 9.05 18.59 -14.83
CA THR A 183 8.62 18.87 -16.22
C THR A 183 7.13 18.60 -16.40
N GLY A 184 6.41 19.54 -17.00
CA GLY A 184 4.98 19.45 -17.27
C GLY A 184 4.06 19.56 -16.05
N LEU A 185 4.58 19.86 -14.86
CA LEU A 185 3.78 20.29 -13.71
C LEU A 185 3.68 21.81 -13.67
N VAL A 186 2.55 22.31 -13.16
CA VAL A 186 2.30 23.72 -12.90
C VAL A 186 2.04 23.89 -11.41
N PHE A 187 2.64 24.93 -10.82
CA PHE A 187 2.40 25.25 -9.42
C PHE A 187 1.07 25.98 -9.24
N ASP A 188 0.21 25.43 -8.40
CA ASP A 188 -1.01 26.03 -7.92
C ASP A 188 -0.81 26.56 -6.49
N ALA A 189 -0.70 27.89 -6.39
CA ALA A 189 -0.47 28.59 -5.14
C ALA A 189 -1.68 28.57 -4.17
N SER A 190 -2.88 28.20 -4.62
CA SER A 190 -4.07 28.14 -3.75
C SER A 190 -4.04 26.94 -2.80
N CYS A 191 -3.38 25.85 -3.24
CA CYS A 191 -3.28 24.60 -2.49
C CYS A 191 -1.82 24.17 -2.22
N ASN A 192 -0.83 24.97 -2.61
CA ASN A 192 0.60 24.64 -2.54
C ASN A 192 0.93 23.30 -3.19
N ILE A 193 0.39 23.05 -4.39
CA ILE A 193 0.53 21.78 -5.11
C ILE A 193 1.11 22.01 -6.51
N TYR A 194 1.99 21.12 -6.96
CA TYR A 194 2.40 21.00 -8.36
C TYR A 194 1.54 19.93 -9.03
N ARG A 195 0.71 20.31 -10.00
CA ARG A 195 -0.22 19.39 -10.68
C ARG A 195 -0.15 19.51 -12.20
N LEU A 196 -0.82 18.61 -12.91
CA LEU A 196 -0.90 18.68 -14.37
C LEU A 196 -1.64 19.96 -14.81
N PRO A 197 -1.35 20.49 -16.00
CA PRO A 197 -2.05 21.66 -16.52
C PRO A 197 -3.46 21.25 -16.97
N GLY A 198 -4.50 21.81 -16.35
CA GLY A 198 -5.86 21.75 -16.89
C GLY A 198 -6.92 20.97 -16.09
N ASP A 199 -6.71 20.73 -14.80
CA ASP A 199 -7.75 20.25 -13.88
C ASP A 199 -8.58 21.41 -13.27
#